data_AF-A0A497A3C3-F1
#
_entry.id   AF-A0A497A3C3-F1
#
_cell.length_a   1.000
_cell.length_b   1.000
_cell.length_c   1.000
_cell.angle_alpha   90.00
_cell.angle_beta   90.00
_cell.angle_gamma   90.00
#
_symmetry.space_group_name_H-M   'P 1'
#
loop_
_entity.id
_entity.type
_entity.pdbx_description
1 polymer ?
#
loop_
_entity_poly.entity_id
_entity_poly.type
_entity_poly.pdbx_seq_one_letter_code
_entity_poly.pdbx_strand_id
1 'polypeptide(L)' 'NQINQIRQQVSQSGFSGTAVIDAHPKTGIIRLKVSTTPPENMGPFITGFAQLLNAALAMANVTAKVHVAEDE' A
#
# COMPACT_ATOMS: atom_id res chain seq x y z
N ASN A 1 2.13 22.34 -1.20
CA ASN A 1 1.50 21.03 -1.53
C ASN A 1 1.68 20.06 -0.38
N GLN A 2 0.58 19.61 0.24
CA GLN A 2 0.56 18.65 1.36
C GLN A 2 1.40 17.39 1.07
N ILE A 3 1.40 16.91 -0.18
CA ILE A 3 2.22 15.77 -0.64
C ILE A 3 3.72 16.00 -0.40
N ASN A 4 4.22 17.22 -0.59
CA ASN A 4 5.65 17.51 -0.38
C ASN A 4 6.01 17.53 1.12
N GLN A 5 5.09 17.98 1.98
CA GLN A 5 5.29 17.95 3.44
C GLN A 5 5.30 16.51 3.97
N ILE A 6 4.37 15.67 3.49
CA ILE A 6 4.34 14.23 3.84
C ILE A 6 5.62 13.54 3.37
N ARG A 7 6.07 13.80 2.13
CA ARG A 7 7.33 13.23 1.63
C ARG A 7 8.55 13.63 2.47
N GLN A 8 8.63 14.90 2.89
CA GLN A 8 9.73 15.37 3.74
C GLN A 8 9.70 14.71 5.11
N GLN A 9 8.53 14.60 5.73
CA GLN A 9 8.36 13.99 7.05
C GLN A 9 8.70 12.49 7.03
N VAL A 10 8.25 11.76 6.00
CA VAL A 10 8.54 10.33 5.82
C VAL A 10 10.01 10.09 5.47
N SER A 11 10.62 10.97 4.68
CA SER A 11 12.06 10.90 4.42
C SER A 11 12.89 11.16 5.68
N GLN A 12 12.43 12.05 6.58
CA GLN A 12 13.09 12.31 7.85
C GLN A 12 12.98 11.12 8.83
N SER A 13 11.95 10.29 8.71
CA SER A 13 11.82 9.04 9.48
C SER A 13 12.67 7.89 8.93
N GLY A 14 13.46 8.12 7.88
CA GLY A 14 14.28 7.09 7.23
C GLY A 14 13.49 6.07 6.42
N PHE A 15 12.18 6.26 6.24
CA PHE A 15 11.35 5.34 5.46
C PHE A 15 11.46 5.65 3.97
N SER A 16 11.77 4.63 3.19
CA SER A 16 11.74 4.70 1.72
C SER A 16 11.33 3.35 1.14
N GLY A 17 11.16 3.29 -0.18
CA GLY A 17 10.82 2.05 -0.84
C GLY A 17 10.62 2.20 -2.34
N THR A 18 10.47 1.05 -3.00
CA THR A 18 10.11 0.96 -4.41
C THR A 18 8.88 0.08 -4.56
N ALA A 19 8.10 0.31 -5.62
CA ALA A 19 6.95 -0.51 -5.92
C ALA A 19 6.77 -0.70 -7.43
N VAL A 20 6.26 -1.86 -7.81
CA VAL A 20 5.81 -2.19 -9.17
C VAL A 20 4.31 -2.42 -9.15
N ILE A 21 3.59 -1.78 -10.07
CA ILE A 21 2.14 -1.91 -10.24
C ILE A 21 1.86 -2.53 -11.60
N ASP A 22 1.28 -3.73 -11.60
CA ASP A 22 0.83 -4.41 -12.81
C ASP A 22 -0.71 -4.36 -12.86
N ALA A 23 -1.26 -3.66 -13.85
CA ALA A 23 -2.70 -3.56 -14.07
C ALA A 23 -3.13 -4.40 -15.29
N HIS A 24 -4.13 -5.26 -15.10
CA HIS A 24 -4.73 -6.12 -16.13
C HIS A 24 -6.22 -5.77 -16.26
N PRO A 25 -6.58 -4.74 -17.06
CA PRO A 25 -7.94 -4.21 -17.08
C PRO A 25 -9.01 -5.24 -17.48
N LYS A 26 -8.68 -6.13 -18.43
CA LYS A 26 -9.62 -7.14 -18.94
C LYS A 26 -10.01 -8.19 -17.90
N THR A 27 -9.12 -8.47 -16.94
CA THR A 27 -9.36 -9.48 -15.90
C THR A 27 -9.69 -8.84 -14.54
N GLY A 28 -9.68 -7.50 -14.45
CA GLY A 28 -9.90 -6.78 -13.20
C GLY A 28 -8.81 -6.99 -12.14
N ILE A 29 -7.60 -7.40 -12.55
CA ILE A 29 -6.51 -7.71 -11.61
C ILE A 29 -5.54 -6.54 -11.54
N ILE A 30 -5.25 -6.09 -10.33
CA ILE A 30 -4.12 -5.22 -10.02
C ILE A 30 -3.18 -5.99 -9.09
N ARG A 31 -1.89 -6.05 -9.42
CA ARG A 31 -0.85 -6.59 -8.54
C ARG A 31 0.09 -5.46 -8.12
N LEU A 32 0.38 -5.39 -6.83
CA LEU A 32 1.33 -4.47 -6.25
C LEU A 32 2.46 -5.28 -5.61
N LYS A 33 3.70 -5.02 -6.01
CA LYS A 33 4.90 -5.55 -5.36
C LYS A 33 5.64 -4.39 -4.72
N VAL A 34 5.96 -4.49 -3.44
CA VAL A 34 6.62 -3.41 -2.68
C VAL A 34 7.92 -3.93 -2.08
N SER A 35 8.93 -3.07 -2.04
CA SER A 35 10.15 -3.23 -1.25
C SER A 35 10.31 -1.98 -0.37
N THR A 36 10.39 -2.14 0.96
CA THR A 36 10.56 -1.04 1.91
C THR A 36 11.97 -1.02 2.46
N THR A 37 12.41 0.16 2.87
CA THR A 37 13.65 0.36 3.61
C THR A 37 13.33 1.23 4.83
N PRO A 38 13.60 0.75 6.06
CA PRO A 38 14.16 -0.57 6.35
C PRO A 38 13.12 -1.72 6.18
N PRO A 39 13.55 -2.98 5.99
CA PRO A 39 12.67 -4.11 5.63
C PRO A 39 11.62 -4.46 6.68
N GLU A 40 11.90 -4.23 7.96
CA GLU A 40 10.98 -4.47 9.08
C GLU A 40 9.68 -3.65 8.97
N ASN A 41 9.69 -2.57 8.19
CA ASN A 41 8.49 -1.77 7.95
C ASN A 41 7.56 -2.37 6.88
N MET A 42 7.96 -3.46 6.22
CA MET A 42 7.18 -4.08 5.14
C MET A 42 5.80 -4.54 5.61
N GLY A 43 5.75 -5.32 6.69
CA GLY A 43 4.50 -5.88 7.23
C GLY A 43 3.50 -4.79 7.64
N PRO A 44 3.90 -3.82 8.49
CA PRO A 44 3.05 -2.69 8.85
C PRO A 44 2.61 -1.85 7.64
N PHE A 45 3.51 -1.63 6.67
CA PHE A 45 3.21 -0.85 5.48
C PHE A 45 2.16 -1.53 4.60
N ILE A 46 2.34 -2.82 4.29
CA ILE A 46 1.40 -3.58 3.44
C ILE A 46 0.03 -3.72 4.12
N THR A 47 0.01 -3.96 5.44
CA THR A 47 -1.25 -4.03 6.21
C THR A 47 -2.01 -2.70 6.18
N GLY A 48 -1.31 -1.58 6.43
CA GLY A 48 -1.92 -0.25 6.33
C GLY A 48 -2.39 0.09 4.92
N PHE A 49 -1.63 -0.32 3.89
CA PHE A 49 -2.00 -0.12 2.51
C PHE A 49 -3.24 -0.93 2.10
N ALA A 50 -3.39 -2.17 2.61
CA ALA A 50 -4.59 -2.97 2.39
C ALA A 50 -5.84 -2.30 3.00
N GLN A 51 -5.72 -1.70 4.18
CA GLN A 51 -6.80 -0.92 4.81
C GLN A 51 -7.16 0.33 3.99
N LEU A 52 -6.15 1.03 3.47
CA LEU A 52 -6.36 2.17 2.58
C LEU A 52 -7.13 1.77 1.31
N LEU A 53 -6.76 0.65 0.69
CA LEU A 53 -7.48 0.12 -0.48
C LEU A 53 -8.93 -0.22 -0.15
N ASN A 54 -9.18 -0.85 0.99
CA ASN A 54 -10.54 -1.15 1.44
C ASN A 54 -11.38 0.13 1.61
N ALA A 55 -10.81 1.17 2.23
CA ALA A 55 -11.48 2.46 2.38
C ALA A 55 -11.75 3.14 1.03
N ALA A 56 -10.78 3.10 0.09
CA ALA A 56 -10.95 3.63 -1.25
C ALA A 56 -12.08 2.92 -2.02
N LEU A 57 -12.16 1.59 -1.91
CA LEU A 57 -13.22 0.79 -2.52
C LEU A 57 -14.58 1.09 -1.86
N ALA A 58 -14.63 1.22 -0.54
CA ALA A 58 -15.86 1.59 0.17
C ALA A 58 -16.40 2.96 -0.28
N MET A 59 -15.54 3.97 -0.50
CA MET A 59 -15.94 5.27 -1.05
C MET A 59 -16.51 5.15 -2.47
N ALA A 60 -16.09 4.15 -3.24
CA ALA A 60 -16.63 3.81 -4.56
C ALA A 60 -17.85 2.88 -4.49
N ASN A 61 -18.42 2.66 -3.30
CA ASN A 61 -19.53 1.74 -3.04
C ASN A 61 -19.22 0.27 -3.42
N VAL A 62 -17.94 -0.13 -3.29
CA VAL A 62 -17.46 -1.50 -3.52
C VAL A 62 -17.07 -2.13 -2.19
N THR A 63 -17.64 -3.29 -1.87
CA THR A 63 -17.28 -4.06 -0.67
C THR A 63 -16.11 -4.98 -0.96
N ALA A 64 -15.01 -4.86 -0.21
CA ALA A 64 -13.86 -5.75 -0.30
C ALA A 64 -13.81 -6.72 0.89
N LYS A 65 -13.35 -7.96 0.63
CA LYS A 65 -12.92 -8.89 1.67
C LYS A 65 -11.40 -8.79 1.79
N VAL A 66 -10.92 -8.30 2.93
CA VAL A 66 -9.48 -8.18 3.20
C VAL A 66 -9.03 -9.42 3.97
N HIS A 67 -8.04 -10.13 3.43
CA HIS A 67 -7.33 -11.19 4.12
C HIS A 67 -5.87 -10.78 4.22
N VAL A 68 -5.38 -10.62 5.44
CA VAL A 68 -3.96 -10.44 5.73
C VAL A 68 -3.49 -11.79 6.23
N ALA A 69 -2.59 -12.43 5.47
CA ALA A 69 -1.92 -13.63 5.97
C ALA A 69 -1.03 -13.20 7.13
N GLU A 70 -1.19 -13.84 8.28
CA GLU A 70 -0.15 -13.83 9.31
C GLU A 70 0.91 -14.82 8.80
N ASP A 71 2.14 -14.35 8.59
CA ASP A 71 3.25 -15.23 8.20
C ASP A 71 3.40 -16.35 9.26
N GLU A 72 3.52 -17.62 8.80
CA GLU A 72 3.96 -18.76 9.62
C GLU A 72 5.42 -18.62 10.07
#